data_AF-A0A7J6A6N8-F1
#
_entry.id   AF-A0A7J6A6N8-F1
#
_cell.length_a   1.000
_cell.length_b   1.000
_cell.length_c   1.000
_cell.angle_alpha   90.00
_cell.angle_beta   90.00
_cell.angle_gamma   90.00
#
_symmetry.space_group_name_H-M   'P 1'
#
loop_
_entity.id
_entity.type
_entity.pdbx_description
1 polymer ?
#
loop_
_entity_poly.entity_id
_entity_poly.type
_entity_poly.pdbx_seq_one_letter_code
_entity_poly.pdbx_strand_id
1 'polypeptide(L)'
;MLSLCTGTVWLTSLTAVVWASLHPECEYIFQLEREEQLCLRRIAEHQNLSTSGQTGCLPAWDSVVCWPRAAVGEIVQAPCPAVFSLFSNHTGTVSRNCTSLGWSDSFPPYHEACSIDDDIPEDSYFTTVRLIYSIGYGASLISLSVAVVILLIFRRLHCARNYIHVQLFISFIIKAASVFIKDAILFGNEDTDHCSLSTAACKASVVFCHYCVMSNFSWLLVEAGYLNSLLLSVRSRRCLWGFSLLGWGEGPKHRCCFSNST
;
A
#
# COMPACT_ATOMS: atom_id res chain seq x y z
N MET A 1 28.63 -15.66 6.51
CA MET A 1 28.71 -14.25 6.94
C MET A 1 28.33 -13.27 5.82
N LEU A 2 28.93 -13.32 4.62
CA LEU A 2 28.51 -12.44 3.52
C LEU A 2 27.06 -12.65 3.03
N SER A 3 26.54 -13.89 3.07
CA SER A 3 25.17 -14.19 2.63
C SER A 3 24.07 -13.77 3.62
N LEU A 4 24.42 -13.58 4.91
CA LEU A 4 23.48 -13.02 5.90
C LEU A 4 23.44 -11.50 5.77
N CYS A 5 24.56 -10.84 5.51
CA CYS A 5 24.61 -9.39 5.30
C CYS A 5 23.86 -8.95 4.03
N THR A 6 23.85 -9.75 2.96
CA THR A 6 23.06 -9.40 1.77
C THR A 6 21.57 -9.57 2.03
N GLY A 7 21.13 -10.68 2.64
CA GLY A 7 19.72 -10.91 2.98
C GLY A 7 19.14 -9.86 3.93
N THR A 8 19.89 -9.48 4.97
CA THR A 8 19.45 -8.43 5.91
C THR A 8 19.44 -7.04 5.27
N VAL A 9 20.38 -6.72 4.38
CA VAL A 9 20.39 -5.44 3.64
C VAL A 9 19.22 -5.35 2.64
N TRP A 10 18.84 -6.45 2.00
CA TRP A 10 17.65 -6.47 1.13
C TRP A 10 16.35 -6.33 1.92
N LEU A 11 16.23 -7.02 3.05
CA LEU A 11 15.08 -6.88 3.97
C LEU A 11 15.01 -5.48 4.56
N THR A 12 16.12 -4.87 4.99
CA THR A 12 16.11 -3.51 5.56
C THR A 12 15.85 -2.44 4.50
N SER A 13 16.38 -2.62 3.28
CA SER A 13 16.12 -1.71 2.15
C SER A 13 14.67 -1.80 1.64
N LEU A 14 14.10 -3.01 1.56
CA LEU A 14 12.68 -3.22 1.27
C LEU A 14 11.77 -2.66 2.36
N THR A 15 12.13 -2.83 3.63
CA THR A 15 11.39 -2.17 4.71
C THR A 15 11.52 -0.66 4.63
N ALA A 16 12.68 -0.10 4.26
CA ALA A 16 12.84 1.36 4.15
C ALA A 16 12.00 1.96 3.01
N VAL A 17 11.95 1.32 1.85
CA VAL A 17 11.12 1.77 0.71
C VAL A 17 9.62 1.67 1.03
N VAL A 18 9.18 0.56 1.64
CA VAL A 18 7.78 0.40 2.08
C VAL A 18 7.45 1.28 3.29
N TRP A 19 8.46 1.69 4.07
CA TRP A 19 8.28 2.68 5.13
C TRP A 19 8.05 4.10 4.62
N ALA A 20 8.50 4.41 3.41
CA ALA A 20 8.35 5.72 2.78
C ALA A 20 7.06 5.85 1.94
N SER A 21 6.44 4.75 1.52
CA SER A 21 5.22 4.80 0.72
C SER A 21 3.98 4.98 1.61
N LEU A 22 3.58 6.23 1.85
CA LEU A 22 2.25 6.57 2.35
C LEU A 22 1.23 6.38 1.20
N HIS A 23 0.02 5.91 1.51
CA HIS A 23 -1.04 5.81 0.51
C HIS A 23 -1.33 7.22 -0.05
N PRO A 24 -1.47 7.41 -1.36
CA PRO A 24 -1.64 8.74 -1.97
C PRO A 24 -2.86 9.49 -1.41
N GLU A 25 -3.91 8.77 -1.01
CA GLU A 25 -5.08 9.37 -0.35
C GLU A 25 -4.83 9.79 1.11
N CYS A 26 -3.88 9.17 1.81
CA CYS A 26 -3.54 9.59 3.17
C CYS A 26 -2.62 10.82 3.17
N GLU A 27 -1.87 11.06 2.09
CA GLU A 27 -1.00 12.23 1.97
C GLU A 27 -1.81 13.53 1.94
N TYR A 28 -2.94 13.57 1.21
CA TYR A 28 -3.77 14.79 1.15
C TYR A 28 -4.46 15.09 2.48
N ILE A 29 -4.96 14.06 3.18
CA ILE A 29 -5.64 14.22 4.47
C ILE A 29 -4.67 14.78 5.51
N PHE A 30 -3.46 14.22 5.58
CA PHE A 30 -2.43 14.68 6.49
C PHE A 30 -1.98 16.12 6.18
N GLN A 31 -1.92 16.47 4.89
CA GLN A 31 -1.58 17.83 4.48
C GLN A 31 -2.67 18.84 4.86
N LEU A 32 -3.96 18.52 4.65
CA LEU A 32 -5.08 19.39 5.07
C LEU A 32 -5.12 19.58 6.59
N GLU A 33 -4.94 18.50 7.36
CA GLU A 33 -4.89 18.58 8.83
C GLU A 33 -3.72 19.47 9.30
N ARG A 34 -2.57 19.38 8.64
CA ARG A 34 -1.43 20.26 8.91
C ARG A 34 -1.73 21.72 8.60
N GLU A 35 -2.38 22.00 7.47
CA GLU A 35 -2.77 23.36 7.07
C GLU A 35 -3.82 23.95 8.02
N GLU A 36 -4.78 23.15 8.45
CA GLU A 36 -5.76 23.51 9.48
C GLU A 36 -5.04 23.91 10.79
N GLN A 37 -4.14 23.07 11.30
CA GLN A 37 -3.39 23.36 12.53
C GLN A 37 -2.57 24.66 12.42
N LEU A 38 -1.93 24.90 11.27
CA LEU A 38 -1.20 26.14 11.02
C LEU A 38 -2.14 27.36 10.99
N CYS A 39 -3.32 27.22 10.39
CA CYS A 39 -4.32 28.28 10.37
C CYS A 39 -4.85 28.61 11.76
N LEU A 40 -5.22 27.58 12.53
CA LEU A 40 -5.73 27.73 13.90
C LEU A 40 -4.71 28.41 14.82
N ARG A 41 -3.42 28.10 14.69
CA ARG A 41 -2.35 28.83 15.40
C ARG A 41 -2.32 30.31 15.02
N ARG A 42 -2.38 30.62 13.73
CA ARG A 42 -2.39 32.02 13.25
C ARG A 42 -3.61 32.78 13.76
N ILE A 43 -4.79 32.15 13.77
CA ILE A 43 -6.02 32.73 14.33
C ILE A 43 -5.83 33.06 15.81
N ALA A 44 -5.28 32.12 16.59
CA ALA A 44 -5.02 32.31 18.02
C ALA A 44 -4.01 33.44 18.30
N GLU A 45 -2.94 33.55 17.51
CA GLU A 45 -1.97 34.65 17.61
C GLU A 45 -2.62 36.02 17.33
N HIS A 46 -3.49 36.11 16.32
CA HIS A 46 -4.15 37.37 15.96
C HIS A 46 -5.26 37.77 16.95
N GLN A 47 -5.88 36.81 17.63
CA GLN A 47 -6.81 37.08 18.73
C GLN A 47 -6.09 37.73 19.92
N ASN A 48 -4.88 37.25 20.26
CA ASN A 48 -4.09 37.81 21.35
C ASN A 48 -3.59 39.24 21.08
N LEU A 49 -3.42 39.63 19.82
CA LEU A 49 -2.99 40.98 19.41
C LEU A 49 -4.17 41.96 19.24
N SER A 50 -5.40 41.45 19.06
CA SER A 50 -6.58 42.26 18.78
C SER A 50 -7.22 42.81 20.06
N THR A 51 -6.53 43.77 20.68
CA THR A 51 -7.14 44.62 21.72
C THR A 51 -7.68 45.89 21.06
N SER A 52 -9.01 46.04 21.07
CA SER A 52 -9.79 47.27 20.77
C SER A 52 -10.08 47.63 19.29
N GLY A 53 -11.36 47.53 18.91
CA GLY A 53 -12.02 48.49 18.00
C GLY A 53 -11.98 48.28 16.49
N GLN A 54 -11.49 47.15 15.96
CA GLN A 54 -11.34 46.98 14.51
C GLN A 54 -12.53 46.27 13.84
N THR A 55 -13.20 46.97 12.92
CA THR A 55 -14.31 46.48 12.08
C THR A 55 -13.82 45.72 10.84
N GLY A 56 -14.31 44.50 10.60
CA GLY A 56 -13.91 43.66 9.47
C GLY A 56 -14.15 42.18 9.74
N CYS A 57 -13.81 41.32 8.78
CA CYS A 57 -13.90 39.87 8.91
C CYS A 57 -12.63 39.32 9.58
N LEU A 58 -12.84 38.46 10.58
CA LEU A 58 -11.74 37.80 11.30
C LEU A 58 -11.14 36.66 10.46
N PRO A 59 -9.87 36.30 10.71
CA PRO A 59 -9.28 35.12 10.09
C PRO A 59 -10.10 33.87 10.40
N ALA A 60 -10.36 33.06 9.38
CA ALA A 60 -11.24 31.90 9.48
C ALA A 60 -10.70 30.72 8.66
N TRP A 61 -10.91 29.51 9.18
CA TRP A 61 -10.69 28.27 8.46
C TRP A 61 -12.02 27.79 7.91
N ASP A 62 -12.06 27.40 6.64
CA ASP A 62 -13.28 26.90 5.97
C ASP A 62 -13.16 25.44 5.52
N SER A 63 -12.39 24.66 6.28
CA SER A 63 -12.10 23.24 6.00
C SER A 63 -11.19 22.98 4.82
N VAL A 64 -10.77 24.01 4.08
CA VAL A 64 -9.91 23.88 2.89
C VAL A 64 -8.80 24.93 2.86
N VAL A 65 -9.12 26.19 3.14
CA VAL A 65 -8.19 27.31 3.01
C VAL A 65 -8.25 28.21 4.25
N CYS A 66 -7.09 28.76 4.62
CA CYS A 66 -6.99 29.73 5.71
C CYS A 66 -7.21 31.15 5.20
N TRP A 67 -8.36 31.74 5.54
CA TRP A 67 -8.68 33.12 5.17
C TRP A 67 -8.01 34.11 6.12
N PRO A 68 -7.22 35.07 5.59
CA PRO A 68 -6.63 36.13 6.40
C PRO A 68 -7.70 37.14 6.83
N ARG A 69 -7.35 38.05 7.74
CA ARG A 69 -8.22 39.17 8.10
C ARG A 69 -8.50 40.06 6.89
N ALA A 70 -9.72 40.57 6.76
CA ALA A 70 -10.12 41.49 5.70
C ALA A 70 -11.01 42.62 6.22
N ALA A 71 -10.93 43.79 5.57
CA ALA A 71 -11.83 44.91 5.83
C ALA A 71 -13.20 44.70 5.16
N VAL A 72 -14.25 45.33 5.68
CA VAL A 72 -15.59 45.26 5.06
C VAL A 72 -15.54 45.85 3.65
N GLY A 73 -16.00 45.09 2.66
CA GLY A 73 -15.95 45.40 1.23
C GLY A 73 -14.71 44.90 0.50
N GLU A 74 -13.75 44.28 1.21
CA GLU A 74 -12.55 43.70 0.62
C GLU A 74 -12.80 42.29 0.08
N ILE A 75 -12.28 42.02 -1.12
CA ILE A 75 -12.31 40.70 -1.75
C ILE A 75 -10.93 40.08 -1.61
N VAL A 76 -10.85 38.94 -0.93
CA VAL A 76 -9.62 38.18 -0.76
C VAL A 76 -9.63 37.01 -1.73
N GLN A 77 -8.49 36.75 -2.36
CA GLN A 77 -8.26 35.60 -3.23
C GLN A 77 -7.23 34.68 -2.60
N ALA A 78 -7.50 33.38 -2.63
CA ALA A 78 -6.57 32.36 -2.18
C ALA A 78 -6.39 31.31 -3.28
N PRO A 79 -5.16 30.80 -3.48
CA PRO A 79 -4.93 29.71 -4.42
C PRO A 79 -5.57 28.42 -3.90
N CYS A 80 -5.92 27.53 -4.83
CA CYS A 80 -6.26 26.15 -4.47
C CYS A 80 -5.12 25.50 -3.67
N PRO A 81 -5.43 24.61 -2.71
CA PRO A 81 -4.41 23.86 -1.97
C PRO A 81 -3.41 23.17 -2.91
N ALA A 82 -2.14 23.12 -2.50
CA ALA A 82 -1.06 22.56 -3.34
C ALA A 82 -1.30 21.09 -3.74
N VAL A 83 -2.14 20.37 -3.00
CA VAL A 83 -2.59 19.02 -3.35
C VAL A 83 -3.26 18.95 -4.73
N PHE A 84 -4.05 19.95 -5.12
CA PHE A 84 -4.71 19.96 -6.43
C PHE A 84 -3.72 20.15 -7.57
N SER A 85 -2.56 20.76 -7.31
CA SER A 85 -1.48 20.89 -8.29
C SER A 85 -0.73 19.59 -8.58
N LEU A 86 -0.87 18.54 -7.74
CA LEU A 86 -0.35 17.21 -8.05
C LEU A 86 -1.17 16.49 -9.12
N PHE A 87 -2.48 16.76 -9.18
CA PHE A 87 -3.41 16.05 -10.06
C PHE A 87 -3.73 16.82 -11.35
N SER A 88 -3.50 18.14 -11.36
CA SER A 88 -3.69 18.96 -12.55
C SER A 88 -2.75 20.17 -12.56
N ASN A 89 -2.38 20.66 -13.74
CA ASN A 89 -1.61 21.91 -13.91
C ASN A 89 -2.45 23.17 -13.65
N HIS A 90 -3.72 23.02 -13.30
CA HIS A 90 -4.62 24.14 -13.01
C HIS A 90 -4.34 24.74 -11.63
N THR A 91 -3.81 25.96 -11.62
CA THR A 91 -3.69 26.81 -10.43
C THR A 91 -4.93 27.69 -10.32
N GLY A 92 -6.04 27.08 -9.92
CA GLY A 92 -7.27 27.80 -9.63
C GLY A 92 -7.12 28.77 -8.46
N THR A 93 -7.94 29.82 -8.45
CA THR A 93 -8.06 30.74 -7.31
C THR A 93 -9.52 30.82 -6.88
N VAL A 94 -9.73 30.80 -5.57
CA VAL A 94 -11.03 30.95 -4.94
C VAL A 94 -11.07 32.30 -4.26
N SER A 95 -12.19 33.01 -4.36
CA SER A 95 -12.36 34.33 -3.76
C SER A 95 -13.49 34.36 -2.73
N ARG A 96 -13.32 35.15 -1.68
CA ARG A 96 -14.37 35.47 -0.71
C ARG A 96 -14.44 36.97 -0.49
N ASN A 97 -15.66 37.48 -0.34
CA ASN A 97 -15.92 38.88 -0.03
C ASN A 97 -16.21 39.04 1.45
N CYS A 98 -15.56 40.00 2.10
CA CYS A 98 -15.86 40.36 3.47
C CYS A 98 -17.04 41.35 3.52
N THR A 99 -18.19 40.91 4.02
CA THR A 99 -19.38 41.75 4.18
C THR A 99 -19.49 42.27 5.62
N SER A 100 -20.40 43.22 5.88
CA SER A 100 -20.69 43.70 7.24
C SER A 100 -21.26 42.60 8.16
N LEU A 101 -21.77 41.51 7.59
CA LEU A 101 -22.29 40.34 8.28
C LEU A 101 -21.23 39.23 8.48
N GLY A 102 -20.06 39.35 7.85
CA GLY A 102 -19.01 38.34 7.86
C GLY A 102 -18.59 37.88 6.47
N TRP A 103 -17.91 36.73 6.40
CA TRP A 103 -17.45 36.15 5.13
C TRP A 103 -18.59 35.67 4.25
N SER A 104 -18.59 36.04 2.96
CA SER A 104 -19.47 35.45 1.95
C SER A 104 -19.08 34.00 1.63
N ASP A 105 -19.91 33.29 0.88
CA ASP A 105 -19.51 32.01 0.28
C ASP A 105 -18.36 32.20 -0.74
N SER A 106 -17.62 31.13 -0.96
CA SER A 106 -16.52 31.06 -1.92
C SER A 106 -17.03 31.13 -3.37
N PHE A 107 -16.40 31.96 -4.20
CA PHE A 107 -16.70 32.09 -5.61
C PHE A 107 -15.43 32.07 -6.48
N PRO A 108 -15.37 31.27 -7.55
CA PRO A 108 -16.29 30.16 -7.87
C PRO A 108 -16.20 29.04 -6.80
N PRO A 109 -17.19 28.14 -6.70
CA PRO A 109 -17.15 27.00 -5.80
C PRO A 109 -15.87 26.17 -6.00
N TYR A 110 -15.36 25.55 -4.93
CA TYR A 110 -14.11 24.78 -4.97
C TYR A 110 -14.07 23.69 -6.07
N HIS A 111 -15.20 23.04 -6.37
CA HIS A 111 -15.28 22.00 -7.40
C HIS A 111 -15.13 22.55 -8.83
N GLU A 112 -15.42 23.83 -9.06
CA GLU A 112 -15.21 24.50 -10.36
C GLU A 112 -13.84 25.17 -10.41
N ALA A 113 -13.41 25.79 -9.31
CA ALA A 113 -12.15 26.51 -9.22
C ALA A 113 -10.94 25.56 -9.22
N CYS A 114 -11.05 24.44 -8.52
CA CYS A 114 -10.02 23.43 -8.31
C CYS A 114 -10.43 22.10 -8.96
N SER A 115 -11.11 22.15 -10.10
CA SER A 115 -11.54 20.95 -10.83
C SER A 115 -10.33 20.13 -11.26
N ILE A 116 -10.33 18.85 -10.89
CA ILE A 116 -9.51 17.85 -11.54
C ILE A 116 -10.25 17.53 -12.84
N ASP A 117 -9.59 17.62 -14.00
CA ASP A 117 -10.20 17.17 -15.26
C ASP A 117 -10.48 15.66 -15.13
N ASP A 118 -11.73 15.29 -14.85
CA ASP A 118 -12.25 13.93 -14.87
C ASP A 118 -12.38 13.41 -16.32
N ASP A 119 -11.37 13.65 -17.16
CA ASP A 119 -11.40 13.32 -18.59
C ASP A 119 -11.01 11.87 -18.89
N ILE A 120 -11.01 10.99 -17.89
CA ILE A 120 -10.80 9.56 -18.09
C ILE A 120 -11.73 8.75 -17.18
N PRO A 121 -12.56 7.82 -17.71
CA PRO A 121 -13.30 6.86 -16.90
C PRO A 121 -12.35 5.77 -16.35
N GLU A 122 -11.32 6.16 -15.58
CA GLU A 122 -10.32 5.24 -15.02
C GLU A 122 -10.96 4.24 -14.07
N ASP A 123 -11.95 4.67 -13.28
CA ASP A 123 -12.67 3.82 -12.33
C ASP A 123 -13.28 2.59 -13.00
N SER A 124 -13.77 2.74 -14.23
CA SER A 124 -14.39 1.65 -14.99
C SER A 124 -13.36 0.60 -15.44
N TYR A 125 -12.17 1.05 -15.83
CA TYR A 125 -11.08 0.18 -16.26
C TYR A 125 -10.47 -0.57 -15.06
N PHE A 126 -10.18 0.14 -13.96
CA PHE A 126 -9.65 -0.46 -12.74
C PHE A 126 -10.62 -1.50 -12.16
N THR A 127 -11.92 -1.21 -12.16
CA THR A 127 -12.95 -2.16 -11.70
C THR A 127 -12.99 -3.42 -12.58
N THR A 128 -12.88 -3.26 -13.89
CA THR A 128 -12.90 -4.39 -14.84
C THR A 128 -11.68 -5.29 -14.69
N VAL A 129 -10.47 -4.69 -14.67
CA VAL A 129 -9.22 -5.43 -14.42
C VAL A 129 -9.29 -6.13 -13.06
N ARG A 130 -9.89 -5.48 -12.07
CA ARG A 130 -10.07 -6.00 -10.73
C ARG A 130 -10.93 -7.25 -10.68
N LEU A 131 -12.07 -7.21 -11.36
CA LEU A 131 -12.99 -8.33 -11.44
C LEU A 131 -12.31 -9.53 -12.13
N ILE A 132 -11.60 -9.29 -13.23
CA ILE A 132 -10.90 -10.34 -13.98
C ILE A 132 -9.83 -11.02 -13.12
N TYR A 133 -8.95 -10.25 -12.47
CA TYR A 133 -7.90 -10.85 -11.63
C TYR A 133 -8.50 -11.57 -10.42
N SER A 134 -9.57 -11.03 -9.82
CA SER A 134 -10.21 -11.62 -8.63
C SER A 134 -10.80 -12.99 -8.93
N ILE A 135 -11.52 -13.11 -10.05
CA ILE A 135 -12.08 -14.39 -10.51
C ILE A 135 -10.95 -15.37 -10.84
N GLY A 136 -9.91 -14.89 -11.55
CA GLY A 136 -8.76 -15.72 -11.93
C GLY A 136 -8.00 -16.29 -10.72
N TYR A 137 -7.68 -15.45 -9.73
CA TYR A 137 -7.01 -15.89 -8.51
C TYR A 137 -7.90 -16.76 -7.63
N GLY A 138 -9.21 -16.47 -7.55
CA GLY A 138 -10.18 -17.30 -6.82
C GLY A 138 -10.28 -18.71 -7.39
N ALA A 139 -10.48 -18.84 -8.70
CA ALA A 139 -10.53 -20.14 -9.38
C ALA A 139 -9.22 -20.93 -9.22
N SER A 140 -8.08 -20.24 -9.34
CA SER A 140 -6.76 -20.85 -9.16
C SER A 140 -6.55 -21.34 -7.73
N LEU A 141 -6.96 -20.56 -6.73
CA LEU A 141 -6.83 -20.91 -5.32
C LEU A 141 -7.66 -22.15 -4.96
N ILE A 142 -8.89 -22.27 -5.47
CA ILE A 142 -9.74 -23.45 -5.27
C ILE A 142 -9.08 -24.68 -5.89
N SER A 143 -8.65 -24.59 -7.15
CA SER A 143 -8.01 -25.70 -7.88
C SER A 143 -6.72 -26.19 -7.19
N LEU A 144 -5.85 -25.26 -6.82
CA LEU A 144 -4.60 -25.57 -6.11
C LEU A 144 -4.85 -26.18 -4.73
N SER A 145 -5.84 -25.69 -3.99
CA SER A 145 -6.19 -26.22 -2.68
C SER A 145 -6.65 -27.68 -2.79
N VAL A 146 -7.51 -28.00 -3.76
CA VAL A 146 -7.93 -29.38 -4.03
C VAL A 146 -6.73 -30.26 -4.40
N ALA A 147 -5.82 -29.78 -5.25
CA ALA A 147 -4.62 -30.52 -5.64
C ALA A 147 -3.70 -30.80 -4.43
N VAL A 148 -3.48 -29.84 -3.55
CA VAL A 148 -2.69 -30.02 -2.31
C VAL A 148 -3.36 -31.05 -1.40
N VAL A 149 -4.67 -30.95 -1.17
CA VAL A 149 -5.42 -31.91 -0.33
C VAL A 149 -5.29 -33.33 -0.88
N ILE A 150 -5.45 -33.53 -2.19
CA ILE A 150 -5.26 -34.84 -2.84
C ILE A 150 -3.84 -35.36 -2.58
N LEU A 151 -2.80 -34.56 -2.85
CA LEU A 151 -1.41 -34.97 -2.68
C LEU A 151 -1.04 -35.28 -1.23
N LEU A 152 -1.68 -34.63 -0.24
CA LEU A 152 -1.49 -34.88 1.19
C LEU A 152 -2.22 -36.13 1.70
N ILE A 153 -3.41 -36.44 1.16
CA ILE A 153 -4.19 -37.63 1.56
C ILE A 153 -3.52 -38.91 1.06
N PHE A 154 -3.03 -38.91 -0.18
CA PHE A 154 -2.42 -40.09 -0.77
C PHE A 154 -0.96 -40.25 -0.30
N ARG A 155 -0.77 -40.83 0.89
CA ARG A 155 0.56 -41.18 1.45
C ARG A 155 1.46 -41.98 0.49
N ARG A 156 0.86 -42.75 -0.43
CA ARG A 156 1.58 -43.48 -1.49
C ARG A 156 2.24 -42.56 -2.53
N LEU A 157 1.78 -41.32 -2.67
CA LEU A 157 2.32 -40.31 -3.58
C LEU A 157 3.37 -39.41 -2.90
N HIS A 158 3.74 -39.64 -1.63
CA HIS A 158 4.79 -38.86 -0.97
C HIS A 158 6.19 -39.25 -1.49
N CYS A 159 6.60 -38.60 -2.58
CA CYS A 159 7.94 -38.66 -3.15
C CYS A 159 8.62 -37.29 -3.04
N ALA A 160 9.96 -37.24 -3.11
CA ALA A 160 10.72 -35.98 -3.06
C ALA A 160 10.25 -34.95 -4.10
N ARG A 161 9.83 -35.41 -5.29
CA ARG A 161 9.24 -34.56 -6.34
C ARG A 161 7.89 -33.98 -5.91
N ASN A 162 7.00 -34.81 -5.38
CA ASN A 162 5.67 -34.38 -4.94
C ASN A 162 5.75 -33.45 -3.72
N TYR A 163 6.77 -33.59 -2.88
CA TYR A 163 7.04 -32.63 -1.79
C TYR A 163 7.38 -31.24 -2.32
N ILE A 164 8.22 -31.12 -3.35
CA ILE A 164 8.56 -29.83 -3.98
C ILE A 164 7.32 -29.21 -4.62
N HIS A 165 6.52 -30.00 -5.34
CA HIS A 165 5.27 -29.50 -5.93
C HIS A 165 4.25 -29.04 -4.88
N VAL A 166 4.12 -29.74 -3.75
CA VAL A 166 3.25 -29.31 -2.64
C VAL A 166 3.70 -27.96 -2.09
N GLN A 167 5.00 -27.76 -1.86
CA GLN A 167 5.53 -26.47 -1.39
C GLN A 167 5.33 -25.34 -2.41
N LEU A 168 5.51 -25.62 -3.71
CA LEU A 168 5.19 -24.68 -4.78
C LEU A 168 3.71 -24.30 -4.78
N PHE A 169 2.80 -25.27 -4.70
CA PHE A 169 1.36 -25.00 -4.67
C PHE A 169 0.94 -24.22 -3.43
N ILE A 170 1.52 -24.52 -2.26
CA ILE A 170 1.34 -23.72 -1.04
C ILE A 170 1.81 -22.29 -1.26
N SER A 171 2.96 -22.06 -1.93
CA SER A 171 3.43 -20.71 -2.23
C SER A 171 2.46 -19.91 -3.12
N PHE A 172 1.80 -20.57 -4.09
CA PHE A 172 0.77 -19.94 -4.92
C PHE A 172 -0.51 -19.63 -4.14
N ILE A 173 -0.94 -20.52 -3.24
CA ILE A 173 -2.09 -20.29 -2.37
C ILE A 173 -1.83 -19.10 -1.45
N ILE A 174 -0.67 -19.05 -0.79
CA ILE A 174 -0.30 -17.94 0.08
C ILE A 174 -0.24 -16.63 -0.71
N LYS A 175 0.39 -16.61 -1.90
CA LYS A 175 0.43 -15.42 -2.77
C LYS A 175 -0.98 -14.91 -3.12
N ALA A 176 -1.88 -15.80 -3.55
CA ALA A 176 -3.24 -15.42 -3.91
C ALA A 176 -4.02 -14.91 -2.67
N ALA A 177 -3.88 -15.57 -1.52
CA ALA A 177 -4.47 -15.12 -0.26
C ALA A 177 -3.95 -13.73 0.15
N SER A 178 -2.66 -13.44 -0.01
CA SER A 178 -2.09 -12.12 0.30
C SER A 178 -2.65 -11.00 -0.58
N VAL A 179 -2.92 -11.28 -1.86
CA VAL A 179 -3.58 -10.31 -2.76
C VAL A 179 -5.00 -10.02 -2.28
N PHE A 180 -5.77 -11.06 -1.93
CA PHE A 180 -7.11 -10.87 -1.38
C PHE A 180 -7.11 -10.11 -0.05
N ILE A 181 -6.17 -10.39 0.85
CA ILE A 181 -6.04 -9.65 2.13
C ILE A 181 -5.68 -8.19 1.87
N LYS A 182 -4.75 -7.93 0.94
CA LYS A 182 -4.39 -6.56 0.53
C LYS A 182 -5.61 -5.82 -0.02
N ASP A 183 -6.41 -6.47 -0.87
CA ASP A 183 -7.62 -5.87 -1.42
C ASP A 183 -8.71 -5.70 -0.34
N ALA A 184 -8.86 -6.64 0.59
CA ALA A 184 -9.78 -6.47 1.71
C ALA A 184 -9.38 -5.29 2.61
N ILE A 185 -8.08 -5.07 2.83
CA ILE A 185 -7.60 -3.94 3.64
C ILE A 185 -7.71 -2.61 2.88
N LEU A 186 -7.43 -2.60 1.58
CA LEU A 186 -7.51 -1.38 0.77
C LEU A 186 -8.95 -0.90 0.54
N PHE A 187 -9.94 -1.80 0.59
CA PHE A 187 -11.32 -1.50 0.16
C PHE A 187 -12.39 -1.86 1.21
N GLY A 188 -12.00 -2.32 2.40
CA GLY A 188 -12.89 -3.07 3.30
C GLY A 188 -13.57 -2.30 4.42
N ASN A 189 -13.34 -1.00 4.61
CA ASN A 189 -14.13 -0.21 5.56
C ASN A 189 -14.38 1.17 4.96
N GLU A 190 -15.60 1.68 5.11
CA GLU A 190 -15.92 3.11 4.96
C GLU A 190 -15.94 3.83 6.33
N ASP A 191 -16.00 3.10 7.45
CA ASP A 191 -16.48 3.66 8.75
C ASP A 191 -15.46 3.78 9.91
N THR A 192 -14.16 3.56 9.71
CA THR A 192 -13.15 3.68 10.80
C THR A 192 -11.93 4.47 10.36
N ASP A 193 -11.45 5.42 11.18
CA ASP A 193 -10.25 6.26 11.02
C ASP A 193 -9.16 5.66 10.11
N HIS A 194 -9.37 5.80 8.80
CA HIS A 194 -8.63 5.09 7.76
C HIS A 194 -7.16 5.41 7.82
N CYS A 195 -6.80 6.65 8.14
CA CYS A 195 -5.40 7.07 8.09
C CYS A 195 -4.49 6.37 9.12
N SER A 196 -4.96 5.95 10.29
CA SER A 196 -4.06 5.40 11.33
C SER A 196 -3.96 3.86 11.25
N LEU A 197 -5.10 3.19 11.21
CA LEU A 197 -5.19 1.74 11.18
C LEU A 197 -4.86 1.19 9.79
N SER A 198 -5.26 1.88 8.72
CA SER A 198 -4.83 1.54 7.36
C SER A 198 -3.32 1.75 7.23
N THR A 199 -2.69 2.79 7.78
CA THR A 199 -1.24 2.97 7.61
C THR A 199 -0.42 1.81 8.17
N ALA A 200 -0.72 1.27 9.35
CA ALA A 200 0.01 0.12 9.88
C ALA A 200 -0.38 -1.20 9.20
N ALA A 201 -1.69 -1.46 9.03
CA ALA A 201 -2.19 -2.71 8.47
C ALA A 201 -1.95 -2.81 6.95
N CYS A 202 -2.15 -1.73 6.20
CA CYS A 202 -1.83 -1.64 4.76
C CYS A 202 -0.33 -1.84 4.54
N LYS A 203 0.52 -1.16 5.33
CA LYS A 203 1.97 -1.33 5.22
C LYS A 203 2.42 -2.75 5.55
N ALA A 204 1.90 -3.35 6.62
CA ALA A 204 2.16 -4.75 6.94
C ALA A 204 1.67 -5.69 5.81
N SER A 205 0.49 -5.42 5.25
CA SER A 205 -0.10 -6.18 4.14
C SER A 205 0.72 -6.08 2.85
N VAL A 206 1.23 -4.89 2.50
CA VAL A 206 2.11 -4.67 1.34
C VAL A 206 3.43 -5.42 1.51
N VAL A 207 4.08 -5.33 2.68
CA VAL A 207 5.29 -6.09 2.98
C VAL A 207 5.03 -7.59 2.87
N PHE A 208 3.92 -8.06 3.44
CA PHE A 208 3.53 -9.47 3.39
C PHE A 208 3.27 -9.93 1.95
N CYS A 209 2.53 -9.16 1.15
CA CYS A 209 2.29 -9.45 -0.25
C CYS A 209 3.61 -9.55 -1.04
N HIS A 210 4.54 -8.61 -0.82
CA HIS A 210 5.85 -8.64 -1.46
C HIS A 210 6.66 -9.88 -1.07
N TYR A 211 6.66 -10.25 0.23
CA TYR A 211 7.28 -11.48 0.70
C TYR A 211 6.69 -12.73 0.02
N CYS A 212 5.37 -12.83 -0.08
CA CYS A 212 4.69 -13.96 -0.72
C CYS A 212 5.00 -14.06 -2.21
N VAL A 213 5.09 -12.93 -2.92
CA VAL A 213 5.51 -12.88 -4.33
C VAL A 213 6.95 -13.38 -4.48
N MET A 214 7.88 -12.90 -3.64
CA MET A 214 9.28 -13.31 -3.69
C MET A 214 9.48 -14.79 -3.33
N SER A 215 8.73 -15.29 -2.34
CA SER A 215 8.74 -16.72 -1.99
C SER A 215 8.21 -17.59 -3.15
N ASN A 216 7.16 -17.16 -3.84
CA ASN A 216 6.63 -17.87 -5.01
C ASN A 216 7.66 -17.97 -6.14
N PHE A 217 8.36 -16.88 -6.47
CA PHE A 217 9.46 -16.92 -7.45
C PHE A 217 10.62 -17.81 -7.01
N SER A 218 10.94 -17.80 -5.71
CA SER A 218 12.00 -18.64 -5.14
C SER A 218 11.65 -20.13 -5.26
N TRP A 219 10.40 -20.52 -5.00
CA TRP A 219 9.94 -21.91 -5.16
C TRP A 219 9.87 -22.36 -6.62
N LEU A 220 9.49 -21.48 -7.55
CA LEU A 220 9.59 -21.75 -9.00
C LEU A 220 11.05 -22.01 -9.42
N LEU A 221 11.99 -21.22 -8.90
CA LEU A 221 13.42 -21.41 -9.16
C LEU A 221 13.93 -22.75 -8.59
N VAL A 222 13.48 -23.13 -7.40
CA VAL A 222 13.83 -24.43 -6.78
C VAL A 222 13.33 -25.60 -7.61
N GLU A 223 12.10 -25.53 -8.11
CA GLU A 223 11.54 -26.56 -9.00
C GLU A 223 12.31 -26.67 -10.32
N ALA A 224 12.60 -25.53 -10.96
CA ALA A 224 13.41 -25.47 -12.18
C ALA A 224 14.83 -26.04 -11.96
N GLY A 225 15.47 -25.68 -10.84
CA GLY A 225 16.79 -26.19 -10.46
C GLY A 225 16.77 -27.70 -10.16
N TYR A 226 15.73 -28.19 -9.50
CA TYR A 226 15.54 -29.62 -9.24
C TYR A 226 15.41 -30.42 -10.54
N LEU A 227 14.60 -29.93 -11.49
CA LEU A 227 14.40 -30.58 -12.78
C LEU A 227 15.70 -30.59 -13.61
N ASN A 228 16.42 -29.47 -13.63
CA ASN A 228 17.70 -29.37 -14.33
C ASN A 228 18.77 -30.31 -13.73
N SER A 229 18.81 -30.43 -12.40
CA SER A 229 19.73 -31.37 -11.72
C SER A 229 19.41 -32.83 -12.03
N LEU A 230 18.13 -33.16 -12.24
CA LEU A 230 17.71 -34.51 -12.62
C LEU A 230 18.14 -34.84 -14.06
N LEU A 231 18.01 -33.89 -14.98
CA LEU A 231 18.34 -34.08 -16.40
C LEU A 231 19.84 -34.15 -16.67
N LEU A 232 20.64 -33.29 -16.03
CA LEU A 232 22.08 -33.21 -16.28
C LEU A 232 22.90 -34.28 -15.56
N SER A 233 22.28 -35.13 -14.73
CA SER A 233 22.92 -36.22 -13.98
C SER A 233 24.22 -35.81 -13.26
N VAL A 234 24.33 -34.55 -12.82
CA VAL A 234 25.46 -34.04 -12.03
C VAL A 234 25.15 -34.25 -10.55
N ARG A 235 25.84 -35.25 -10.00
CA ARG A 235 26.01 -35.60 -8.58
C ARG A 235 25.89 -34.43 -7.60
N SER A 236 24.84 -34.41 -6.78
CA SER A 236 24.89 -34.64 -5.32
C SER A 236 23.65 -34.09 -4.62
N ARG A 237 22.96 -34.94 -3.85
CA ARG A 237 21.84 -34.59 -2.95
C ARG A 237 22.18 -33.48 -1.92
N ARG A 238 23.45 -33.08 -1.79
CA ARG A 238 23.93 -32.04 -0.86
C ARG A 238 23.69 -30.60 -1.34
N CYS A 239 23.67 -30.30 -2.64
CA CYS A 239 23.35 -28.94 -3.12
C CYS A 239 21.85 -28.63 -3.04
N LEU A 240 20.98 -29.62 -3.27
CA LEU A 240 19.52 -29.46 -3.22
C LEU A 240 19.01 -28.99 -1.84
N TRP A 241 19.69 -29.40 -0.77
CA TRP A 241 19.39 -28.95 0.59
C TRP A 241 19.70 -27.46 0.82
N GLY A 242 20.75 -26.94 0.17
CA GLY A 242 21.08 -25.51 0.17
C GLY A 242 20.03 -24.67 -0.58
N PHE A 243 19.48 -25.19 -1.68
CA PHE A 243 18.42 -24.53 -2.44
C PHE A 243 17.04 -24.55 -1.76
N SER A 244 16.70 -25.59 -0.99
CA SER A 244 15.46 -25.60 -0.19
C SER A 244 15.50 -24.60 0.97
N LEU A 245 16.68 -24.29 1.52
CA LEU A 245 16.88 -23.27 2.55
C LEU A 245 16.74 -21.83 2.01
N LEU A 246 16.89 -21.65 0.70
CA LEU A 246 16.68 -20.36 0.02
C LEU A 246 15.20 -20.00 -0.17
N GLY A 247 14.29 -20.99 -0.19
CA GLY A 247 12.86 -20.76 -0.46
C GLY A 247 12.07 -20.05 0.65
N TRP A 248 12.59 -20.01 1.88
CA TRP A 248 11.86 -19.44 3.04
C TRP A 248 12.65 -18.42 3.90
N GLY A 249 13.98 -18.32 3.75
CA GLY A 249 14.82 -17.48 4.62
C GLY A 249 15.03 -18.09 6.01
N GLU A 250 16.20 -18.69 6.24
CA GLU A 250 16.76 -19.27 7.49
C GLU A 250 15.84 -19.95 8.53
N GLY A 251 15.80 -21.29 8.57
CA GLY A 251 16.23 -22.14 9.72
C GLY A 251 15.08 -22.99 10.32
N PRO A 252 15.29 -24.22 10.88
CA PRO A 252 16.47 -24.75 11.56
C PRO A 252 17.10 -26.02 10.93
N LYS A 253 18.32 -26.36 11.39
CA LYS A 253 19.04 -27.60 11.07
C LYS A 253 18.27 -28.84 11.52
N HIS A 254 17.50 -29.48 10.64
CA HIS A 254 17.10 -30.87 10.84
C HIS A 254 18.01 -31.83 10.07
N ARG A 255 18.94 -32.39 10.84
CA ARG A 255 19.70 -33.59 10.53
C ARG A 255 18.73 -34.71 10.14
N CYS A 256 18.64 -35.05 8.85
CA CYS A 256 18.21 -36.38 8.42
C CYS A 256 19.45 -37.13 7.96
N CYS A 257 19.92 -38.01 8.85
CA CYS A 257 20.97 -38.98 8.64
C CYS A 257 20.71 -39.80 7.36
N PHE A 258 21.69 -39.87 6.47
CA PHE A 258 21.91 -41.09 5.69
C PHE A 258 22.72 -42.01 6.60
N SER A 259 22.03 -42.93 7.28
CA SER A 259 22.67 -44.11 7.83
C SER A 259 23.11 -44.98 6.66
N ASN A 260 24.40 -45.20 6.51
CA ASN A 260 24.94 -46.40 5.89
C ASN A 260 25.97 -46.94 6.87
N SER A 261 25.46 -47.75 7.80
CA SER A 261 26.26 -48.75 8.51
C SER A 261 26.39 -49.95 7.57
N THR A 262 27.64 -50.37 7.35
CA THR A 262 28.11 -51.64 6.75
C THR A 262 27.63 -51.98 5.34
#